data_AF-A0A6P0SAZ0-F1
#
_entry.id   AF-A0A6P0SAZ0-F1
#
_cell.length_a   1.000
_cell.length_b   1.000
_cell.length_c   1.000
_cell.angle_alpha   90.00
_cell.angle_beta   90.00
_cell.angle_gamma   90.00
#
_symmetry.space_group_name_H-M   'P 1'
#
loop_
_entity.id
_entity.type
_entity.pdbx_description
1 polymer ?
#
loop_
_entity_poly.entity_id
_entity_poly.type
_entity_poly.pdbx_seq_one_letter_code
_entity_poly.pdbx_strand_id
1 'polypeptide(L)'
;ESCGFRREAFYPCYGMAEATLMVSGGLKSAPIVLKTVEGAALEQNQFVPATVEQEDSLTLVGCGQSLPDQQIVIVHPETLTPCDPGQVGEIWVSGPSIAQGYWNQAAATQQNFGVTLASMGQKSFMRTGDLGFMVDGELFITGRLKDLIIINGRNHYPQDIEWTVENTHSLLRPTCSAGFSVNIAGEEQLVVIAEVERSYWKLTRGAASDPGNGAKDHALDTKELIRLIRRAVLQHHDLQVHTALLLKPGTIPKTSSGKIQRHACRQSFLGGTLAVINDRD
;
A
#
# COMPACT_ATOMS: atom_id res chain seq x y z
N GLU A 1 -15.24 -29.24 -23.82
CA GLU A 1 -15.44 -28.54 -22.54
C GLU A 1 -15.19 -27.06 -22.74
N SER A 2 -15.98 -26.19 -22.13
CA SER A 2 -15.73 -24.74 -22.18
C SER A 2 -14.49 -24.44 -21.34
N CYS A 3 -13.35 -24.24 -21.99
CA CYS A 3 -12.16 -23.68 -21.36
C CYS A 3 -12.44 -22.22 -20.95
N GLY A 4 -12.00 -21.82 -19.75
CA GLY A 4 -12.19 -20.45 -19.28
C GLY A 4 -11.86 -20.25 -17.80
N PHE A 5 -11.45 -19.05 -17.43
CA PHE A 5 -11.22 -18.67 -16.04
C PHE A 5 -12.56 -18.30 -15.40
N ARG A 6 -12.96 -19.04 -14.37
CA ARG A 6 -14.17 -18.73 -13.60
C ARG A 6 -13.85 -17.65 -12.57
N ARG A 7 -14.72 -16.65 -12.43
CA ARG A 7 -14.50 -15.57 -11.45
C ARG A 7 -14.42 -16.11 -10.02
N GLU A 8 -15.14 -17.17 -9.73
CA GLU A 8 -15.16 -17.89 -8.45
C GLU A 8 -13.87 -18.69 -8.20
N ALA A 9 -12.94 -18.74 -9.16
CA ALA A 9 -11.62 -19.32 -8.93
C ALA A 9 -10.68 -18.37 -8.17
N PHE A 10 -11.02 -17.07 -8.08
CA PHE A 10 -10.29 -16.16 -7.21
C PHE A 10 -10.47 -16.55 -5.74
N TYR A 11 -9.36 -16.61 -5.01
CA TYR A 11 -9.33 -16.91 -3.59
C TYR A 11 -8.43 -15.91 -2.88
N PRO A 12 -8.94 -14.71 -2.54
CA PRO A 12 -8.23 -13.79 -1.67
C PRO A 12 -7.98 -14.41 -0.30
N CYS A 13 -6.77 -14.26 0.20
CA CYS A 13 -6.38 -14.72 1.53
C CYS A 13 -5.32 -13.77 2.11
N TYR A 14 -5.19 -13.77 3.43
CA TYR A 14 -4.19 -13.00 4.14
C TYR A 14 -3.26 -13.93 4.93
N GLY A 15 -1.99 -13.52 5.00
CA GLY A 15 -0.94 -14.38 5.49
C GLY A 15 0.43 -13.72 5.62
N MET A 16 1.25 -14.26 6.50
CA MET A 16 2.61 -13.80 6.78
C MET A 16 3.48 -14.90 7.39
N ALA A 17 4.80 -14.70 7.37
CA ALA A 17 5.77 -15.68 7.87
C ALA A 17 5.63 -15.92 9.38
N GLU A 18 5.29 -14.88 10.15
CA GLU A 18 5.08 -14.95 11.59
C GLU A 18 3.87 -15.81 11.99
N ALA A 19 2.93 -16.03 11.06
CA ALA A 19 1.81 -16.95 11.21
C ALA A 19 2.05 -18.27 10.45
N THR A 20 3.30 -18.58 10.15
CA THR A 20 3.75 -19.65 9.24
C THR A 20 3.36 -19.39 7.77
N LEU A 21 2.08 -19.17 7.48
CA LEU A 21 1.62 -18.72 6.18
C LEU A 21 0.24 -18.08 6.25
N MET A 22 -0.82 -18.84 6.53
CA MET A 22 -2.20 -18.39 6.37
C MET A 22 -2.81 -17.91 7.70
N VAL A 23 -3.55 -16.81 7.62
CA VAL A 23 -4.28 -16.18 8.74
C VAL A 23 -5.78 -16.16 8.47
N SER A 24 -6.17 -15.81 7.24
CA SER A 24 -7.59 -15.80 6.83
C SER A 24 -7.75 -16.21 5.37
N GLY A 25 -8.94 -16.73 5.04
CA GLY A 25 -9.31 -17.12 3.68
C GLY A 25 -10.81 -17.36 3.55
N GLY A 26 -11.30 -17.26 2.31
CA GLY A 26 -12.71 -17.49 2.00
C GLY A 26 -13.06 -18.97 1.85
N LEU A 27 -14.17 -19.27 1.17
CA LEU A 27 -14.49 -20.62 0.71
C LEU A 27 -14.08 -20.74 -0.77
N LYS A 28 -13.49 -21.89 -1.16
CA LYS A 28 -12.87 -22.12 -2.49
C LYS A 28 -13.75 -21.79 -3.70
N SER A 29 -15.07 -21.79 -3.54
CA SER A 29 -16.06 -21.54 -4.59
C SER A 29 -17.03 -20.40 -4.27
N ALA A 30 -16.78 -19.65 -3.19
CA ALA A 30 -17.55 -18.46 -2.89
C ALA A 30 -17.10 -17.31 -3.81
N PRO A 31 -18.02 -16.39 -4.17
CA PRO A 31 -17.62 -15.17 -4.85
C PRO A 31 -16.68 -14.34 -3.96
N ILE A 32 -15.81 -13.56 -4.59
CA ILE A 32 -14.98 -12.59 -3.86
C ILE A 32 -15.89 -11.60 -3.13
N VAL A 33 -15.57 -11.30 -1.88
CA VAL A 33 -16.26 -10.26 -1.11
C VAL A 33 -15.60 -8.92 -1.42
N LEU A 34 -16.41 -7.97 -1.89
CA LEU A 34 -16.00 -6.60 -2.15
C LEU A 34 -16.82 -5.68 -1.25
N LYS A 35 -16.17 -4.68 -0.65
CA LYS A 35 -16.85 -3.60 0.07
C LYS A 35 -16.34 -2.27 -0.45
N THR A 36 -17.28 -1.44 -0.89
CA THR A 36 -16.97 -0.05 -1.26
C THR A 36 -17.14 0.82 -0.03
N VAL A 37 -16.17 1.70 0.22
CA VAL A 37 -16.04 2.51 1.44
C VAL A 37 -15.78 3.97 1.09
N GLU A 38 -16.18 4.87 1.97
CA GLU A 38 -15.80 6.29 1.89
C GLU A 38 -14.31 6.47 2.21
N GLY A 39 -13.56 7.10 1.32
CA GLY A 39 -12.13 7.38 1.47
C GLY A 39 -11.86 8.22 2.71
N ALA A 40 -12.52 9.38 2.83
CA ALA A 40 -12.40 10.28 3.97
C ALA A 40 -12.69 9.63 5.35
N ALA A 41 -13.60 8.65 5.40
CA ALA A 41 -13.85 7.88 6.62
C ALA A 41 -12.71 6.90 6.91
N LEU A 42 -12.18 6.25 5.88
CA LEU A 42 -11.03 5.35 6.00
C LEU A 42 -9.78 6.09 6.48
N GLU A 43 -9.56 7.33 6.01
CA GLU A 43 -8.50 8.22 6.52
C GLU A 43 -8.62 8.49 8.03
N GLN A 44 -9.83 8.39 8.59
CA GLN A 44 -10.13 8.54 10.01
C GLN A 44 -10.25 7.20 10.75
N ASN A 45 -9.72 6.11 10.16
CA ASN A 45 -9.79 4.75 10.69
C ASN A 45 -11.22 4.23 10.87
N GLN A 46 -12.16 4.61 9.99
CA GLN A 46 -13.55 4.16 10.03
C GLN A 46 -13.97 3.49 8.72
N PHE A 47 -14.66 2.38 8.84
CA PHE A 47 -15.44 1.79 7.76
C PHE A 47 -16.81 2.48 7.70
N VAL A 48 -17.06 3.20 6.61
CA VAL A 48 -18.37 3.71 6.24
C VAL A 48 -18.71 3.18 4.84
N PRO A 49 -19.79 2.41 4.66
CA PRO A 49 -20.20 1.90 3.36
C PRO A 49 -20.47 3.02 2.37
N ALA A 50 -20.00 2.88 1.14
CA ALA A 50 -20.26 3.80 0.02
C ALA A 50 -20.75 3.05 -1.23
N THR A 51 -21.23 3.79 -2.23
CA THR A 51 -21.50 3.26 -3.57
C THR A 51 -20.34 3.57 -4.51
N VAL A 52 -20.17 2.77 -5.58
CA VAL A 52 -19.07 2.96 -6.54
C VAL A 52 -19.18 4.25 -7.35
N GLU A 53 -20.38 4.83 -7.42
CA GLU A 53 -20.65 6.10 -8.08
C GLU A 53 -20.35 7.32 -7.19
N GLN A 54 -20.14 7.12 -5.89
CA GLN A 54 -19.84 8.20 -4.95
C GLN A 54 -18.41 8.71 -5.19
N GLU A 55 -18.23 10.03 -5.16
CA GLU A 55 -16.90 10.64 -5.14
C GLU A 55 -16.14 10.20 -3.89
N ASP A 56 -14.82 10.03 -4.02
CA ASP A 56 -13.96 9.55 -2.94
C ASP A 56 -14.40 8.19 -2.37
N SER A 57 -14.73 7.24 -3.26
CA SER A 57 -15.03 5.86 -2.88
C SER A 57 -13.88 4.91 -3.25
N LEU A 58 -13.60 3.96 -2.35
CA LEU A 58 -12.57 2.93 -2.52
C LEU A 58 -13.22 1.56 -2.43
N THR A 59 -12.84 0.62 -3.31
CA THR A 59 -13.32 -0.76 -3.22
C THR A 59 -12.24 -1.67 -2.64
N LEU A 60 -12.51 -2.23 -1.47
CA LEU A 60 -11.63 -3.14 -0.75
C LEU A 60 -12.03 -4.60 -1.01
N VAL A 61 -11.02 -5.47 -1.02
CA VAL A 61 -11.18 -6.92 -1.21
C VAL A 61 -11.15 -7.60 0.16
N GLY A 62 -12.17 -8.40 0.46
CA GLY A 62 -12.21 -9.24 1.65
C GLY A 62 -11.20 -10.37 1.54
N CYS A 63 -10.44 -10.61 2.62
CA CYS A 63 -9.39 -11.62 2.73
C CYS A 63 -9.84 -12.87 3.47
N GLY A 64 -11.14 -13.09 3.58
CA GLY A 64 -11.77 -14.21 4.21
C GLY A 64 -12.02 -14.05 5.71
N GLN A 65 -12.35 -15.18 6.33
CA GLN A 65 -12.58 -15.28 7.76
C GLN A 65 -11.38 -15.93 8.46
N SER A 66 -11.31 -15.80 9.78
CA SER A 66 -10.30 -16.49 10.61
C SER A 66 -10.37 -18.01 10.43
N LEU A 67 -9.22 -18.69 10.46
CA LEU A 67 -9.21 -20.15 10.47
C LEU A 67 -9.77 -20.71 11.80
N PRO A 68 -10.32 -21.95 11.83
CA PRO A 68 -11.02 -22.48 13.00
C PRO A 68 -10.21 -22.55 14.31
N ASP A 69 -8.90 -22.76 14.21
CA ASP A 69 -7.96 -22.85 15.33
C ASP A 69 -7.18 -21.53 15.57
N GLN A 70 -7.54 -20.47 14.85
CA GLN A 70 -6.97 -19.14 14.98
C GLN A 70 -8.03 -18.13 15.42
N GLN A 71 -7.56 -17.04 16.01
CA GLN A 71 -8.39 -15.89 16.35
C GLN A 71 -7.73 -14.61 15.83
N ILE A 72 -8.54 -13.79 15.16
CA ILE A 72 -8.17 -12.45 14.71
C ILE A 72 -8.92 -11.43 15.55
N VAL A 73 -8.22 -10.41 16.01
CA VAL A 73 -8.81 -9.25 16.70
C VAL A 73 -8.21 -7.97 16.13
N ILE A 74 -9.04 -6.94 16.04
CA ILE A 74 -8.61 -5.60 15.58
C ILE A 74 -8.37 -4.75 16.83
N VAL A 75 -7.19 -4.15 16.92
CA VAL A 75 -6.72 -3.47 18.14
C VAL A 75 -6.28 -2.07 17.79
N HIS A 76 -6.71 -1.08 18.56
CA HIS A 76 -6.25 0.29 18.37
C HIS A 76 -4.73 0.37 18.67
N PRO A 77 -3.90 0.82 17.71
CA PRO A 77 -2.44 0.69 17.79
C PRO A 77 -1.81 1.46 18.95
N GLU A 78 -2.42 2.57 19.38
CA GLU A 78 -1.95 3.40 20.49
C GLU A 78 -2.50 2.98 21.86
N THR A 79 -3.83 2.91 22.01
CA THR A 79 -4.48 2.59 23.30
C THR A 79 -4.37 1.11 23.67
N LEU A 80 -4.03 0.23 22.72
CA LEU A 80 -3.93 -1.22 22.90
C LEU A 80 -5.23 -1.85 23.42
N THR A 81 -6.36 -1.34 22.94
CA THR A 81 -7.69 -1.86 23.25
C THR A 81 -8.37 -2.41 21.99
N PRO A 82 -9.26 -3.40 22.10
CA PRO A 82 -10.04 -3.86 20.97
C PRO A 82 -10.84 -2.73 20.33
N CYS A 83 -10.80 -2.66 19.01
CA CYS A 83 -11.60 -1.74 18.21
C CYS A 83 -13.07 -2.15 18.19
N ASP A 84 -13.97 -1.17 18.06
CA ASP A 84 -15.38 -1.44 17.77
C ASP A 84 -15.54 -2.02 16.35
N PRO A 85 -16.66 -2.71 16.06
CA PRO A 85 -16.93 -3.17 14.70
C PRO A 85 -16.86 -2.05 13.66
N GLY A 86 -16.17 -2.30 12.55
CA GLY A 86 -15.96 -1.30 11.49
C GLY A 86 -14.85 -0.28 11.77
N GLN A 87 -14.22 -0.27 12.94
CA GLN A 87 -13.03 0.56 13.15
C GLN A 87 -11.78 -0.12 12.58
N VAL A 88 -10.93 0.69 11.94
CA VAL A 88 -9.61 0.25 11.48
C VAL A 88 -8.65 0.26 12.65
N GLY A 89 -7.92 -0.85 12.82
CA GLY A 89 -6.87 -0.99 13.82
C GLY A 89 -5.81 -1.97 13.35
N GLU A 90 -4.83 -2.21 14.21
CA GLU A 90 -3.82 -3.23 13.98
C GLU A 90 -4.45 -4.63 14.11
N ILE A 91 -4.15 -5.49 13.14
CA ILE A 91 -4.60 -6.88 13.13
C ILE A 91 -3.70 -7.66 14.09
N TRP A 92 -4.29 -8.27 15.10
CA TRP A 92 -3.61 -9.15 16.04
C TRP A 92 -4.12 -10.57 15.87
N VAL A 93 -3.21 -11.55 15.89
CA VAL A 93 -3.53 -12.94 15.59
C VAL A 93 -3.06 -13.85 16.72
N SER A 94 -3.91 -14.78 17.13
CA SER A 94 -3.59 -15.85 18.08
C SER A 94 -3.88 -17.20 17.44
N GLY A 95 -3.03 -18.20 17.69
CA GLY A 95 -3.26 -19.56 17.18
C GLY A 95 -1.99 -20.42 17.23
N PRO A 96 -2.12 -21.73 16.93
CA PRO A 96 -1.02 -22.69 17.02
C PRO A 96 0.05 -22.50 15.94
N SER A 97 -0.27 -21.82 14.84
CA SER A 97 0.67 -21.56 13.73
C SER A 97 1.54 -20.32 13.92
N ILE A 98 1.34 -19.58 15.02
CA ILE A 98 2.14 -18.39 15.32
C ILE A 98 3.57 -18.82 15.70
N ALA A 99 4.55 -18.19 15.08
CA ALA A 99 5.96 -18.45 15.35
C ALA A 99 6.35 -18.07 16.79
N GLN A 100 7.44 -18.66 17.29
CA GLN A 100 7.94 -18.40 18.65
C GLN A 100 8.58 -17.01 18.81
N GLY A 101 8.92 -16.36 17.70
CA GLY A 101 9.62 -15.08 17.66
C GLY A 101 10.66 -15.00 16.55
N TYR A 102 11.41 -13.91 16.58
CA TYR A 102 12.51 -13.66 15.65
C TYR A 102 13.84 -14.19 16.21
N TRP A 103 14.60 -14.89 15.35
CA TRP A 103 15.91 -15.42 15.71
C TRP A 103 16.88 -14.29 16.11
N ASN A 104 17.50 -14.42 17.29
CA ASN A 104 18.47 -13.48 17.84
C ASN A 104 17.99 -12.01 17.92
N GLN A 105 16.68 -11.79 18.04
CA GLN A 105 16.07 -10.46 18.13
C GLN A 105 15.07 -10.37 19.29
N ALA A 106 15.56 -10.59 20.51
CA ALA A 106 14.73 -10.68 21.72
C ALA A 106 13.79 -9.47 21.92
N ALA A 107 14.27 -8.25 21.67
CA ALA A 107 13.46 -7.04 21.79
C ALA A 107 12.28 -7.00 20.80
N ALA A 108 12.53 -7.31 19.52
CA ALA A 108 11.47 -7.37 18.51
C ALA A 108 10.49 -8.53 18.78
N THR A 109 11.01 -9.67 19.25
CA THR A 109 10.16 -10.81 19.67
C THR A 109 9.22 -10.39 20.80
N GLN A 110 9.73 -9.75 21.85
CA GLN A 110 8.92 -9.31 22.99
C GLN A 110 7.91 -8.22 22.60
N GLN A 111 8.25 -7.37 21.62
CA GLN A 111 7.35 -6.32 21.14
C GLN A 111 6.18 -6.90 20.35
N ASN A 112 6.40 -7.96 19.57
CA ASN A 112 5.43 -8.44 18.58
C ASN A 112 4.74 -9.75 18.97
N PHE A 113 5.34 -10.61 19.80
CA PHE A 113 4.80 -11.93 20.15
C PHE A 113 4.53 -12.02 21.65
N GLY A 114 3.57 -12.86 22.05
CA GLY A 114 3.31 -13.05 23.47
C GLY A 114 2.47 -11.94 24.10
N VAL A 115 1.93 -11.01 23.31
CA VAL A 115 1.20 -9.85 23.83
C VAL A 115 -0.20 -10.26 24.26
N THR A 116 -0.71 -9.64 25.32
CA THR A 116 -2.03 -9.95 25.88
C THR A 116 -2.92 -8.71 25.87
N LEU A 117 -4.22 -8.93 25.68
CA LEU A 117 -5.25 -7.89 25.81
C LEU A 117 -5.96 -8.10 27.14
N ALA A 118 -5.91 -7.10 28.02
CA ALA A 118 -6.50 -7.21 29.37
C ALA A 118 -7.98 -7.62 29.33
N SER A 119 -8.74 -7.14 28.34
CA SER A 119 -10.16 -7.47 28.13
C SER A 119 -10.42 -8.88 27.62
N MET A 120 -9.40 -9.61 27.15
CA MET A 120 -9.53 -10.95 26.55
C MET A 120 -8.78 -12.04 27.34
N GLY A 121 -8.42 -11.75 28.60
CA GLY A 121 -7.78 -12.71 29.50
C GLY A 121 -6.31 -12.98 29.16
N GLN A 122 -5.83 -14.18 29.48
CA GLN A 122 -4.42 -14.57 29.30
C GLN A 122 -4.07 -15.11 27.90
N LYS A 123 -4.95 -14.90 26.90
CA LYS A 123 -4.66 -15.33 25.53
C LYS A 123 -3.51 -14.49 24.96
N SER A 124 -2.53 -15.18 24.39
CA SER A 124 -1.37 -14.58 23.72
C SER A 124 -1.66 -14.32 22.25
N PHE A 125 -1.27 -13.14 21.77
CA PHE A 125 -1.41 -12.68 20.40
C PHE A 125 -0.05 -12.30 19.81
N MET A 126 -0.01 -12.22 18.49
CA MET A 126 1.07 -11.63 17.70
C MET A 126 0.55 -10.38 16.98
N ARG A 127 1.32 -9.29 17.08
CA ARG A 127 1.10 -8.01 16.41
C ARG A 127 1.61 -8.10 14.97
N THR A 128 0.71 -8.02 14.00
CA THR A 128 1.08 -8.18 12.59
C THR A 128 1.77 -6.95 12.01
N GLY A 129 1.54 -5.76 12.59
CA GLY A 129 1.89 -4.48 11.99
C GLY A 129 1.08 -4.11 10.74
N ASP A 130 0.09 -4.92 10.37
CA ASP A 130 -0.86 -4.64 9.29
C ASP A 130 -2.15 -4.04 9.88
N LEU A 131 -2.73 -3.09 9.16
CA LEU A 131 -3.98 -2.41 9.50
C LEU A 131 -5.14 -3.04 8.75
N GLY A 132 -6.29 -3.12 9.42
CA GLY A 132 -7.50 -3.65 8.85
C GLY A 132 -8.71 -3.50 9.76
N PHE A 133 -9.85 -3.98 9.28
CA PHE A 133 -11.09 -4.02 10.04
C PHE A 133 -11.87 -5.30 9.74
N MET A 134 -12.82 -5.62 10.62
CA MET A 134 -13.72 -6.77 10.47
C MET A 134 -15.16 -6.29 10.27
N VAL A 135 -15.84 -6.79 9.24
CA VAL A 135 -17.28 -6.55 8.98
C VAL A 135 -17.89 -7.85 8.48
N ASP A 136 -19.06 -8.23 9.01
CA ASP A 136 -19.77 -9.47 8.64
C ASP A 136 -18.91 -10.76 8.75
N GLY A 137 -17.91 -10.76 9.65
CA GLY A 137 -16.96 -11.87 9.82
C GLY A 137 -15.83 -11.92 8.78
N GLU A 138 -15.81 -10.99 7.83
CA GLU A 138 -14.81 -10.86 6.77
C GLU A 138 -13.71 -9.86 7.18
N LEU A 139 -12.45 -10.22 6.95
CA LEU A 139 -11.28 -9.36 7.20
C LEU A 139 -10.97 -8.51 5.98
N PHE A 140 -10.78 -7.21 6.17
CA PHE A 140 -10.30 -6.28 5.14
C PHE A 140 -8.98 -5.67 5.56
N ILE A 141 -7.98 -5.75 4.67
CA ILE A 141 -6.65 -5.16 4.90
C ILE A 141 -6.62 -3.77 4.28
N THR A 142 -6.23 -2.77 5.06
CA THR A 142 -6.15 -1.37 4.62
C THR A 142 -4.71 -0.93 4.36
N GLY A 143 -3.71 -1.49 5.05
CA GLY A 143 -2.31 -1.14 4.79
C GLY A 143 -1.35 -1.66 5.84
N ARG A 144 -0.13 -1.12 5.84
CA ARG A 144 0.90 -1.38 6.86
C ARG A 144 0.98 -0.20 7.81
N LEU A 145 0.95 -0.45 9.11
CA LEU A 145 1.04 0.59 10.13
C LEU A 145 2.30 1.46 9.97
N LYS A 146 3.45 0.85 9.63
CA LYS A 146 4.72 1.55 9.44
C LYS A 146 4.85 2.29 8.10
N ASP A 147 3.96 2.00 7.15
CA ASP A 147 3.97 2.67 5.85
C ASP A 147 2.94 3.82 5.79
N LEU A 148 2.04 3.91 6.76
CA LEU A 148 0.98 4.93 6.79
C LEU A 148 1.59 6.33 6.75
N ILE A 149 1.13 7.15 5.79
CA ILE A 149 1.57 8.54 5.66
C ILE A 149 0.59 9.40 6.44
N ILE A 150 1.09 10.17 7.42
CA ILE A 150 0.27 11.07 8.22
C ILE A 150 0.70 12.50 7.95
N ILE A 151 -0.15 13.26 7.27
CA ILE A 151 0.09 14.66 6.91
C ILE A 151 -1.15 15.47 7.28
N ASN A 152 -0.97 16.60 7.97
CA ASN A 152 -2.06 17.46 8.44
C ASN A 152 -3.14 16.73 9.28
N GLY A 153 -2.74 15.70 10.03
CA GLY A 153 -3.65 14.90 10.86
C GLY A 153 -4.54 13.92 10.09
N ARG A 154 -4.32 13.73 8.79
CA ARG A 154 -5.02 12.77 7.94
C ARG A 154 -4.12 11.59 7.60
N ASN A 155 -4.70 10.40 7.58
CA ASN A 155 -3.99 9.19 7.16
C ASN A 155 -4.13 9.02 5.65
N HIS A 156 -3.02 8.79 4.97
CA HIS A 156 -3.00 8.48 3.55
C HIS A 156 -2.31 7.13 3.34
N TYR A 157 -3.01 6.22 2.68
CA TYR A 157 -2.47 4.92 2.36
C TYR A 157 -1.57 5.02 1.11
N PRO A 158 -0.27 4.67 1.21
CA PRO A 158 0.65 4.89 0.11
C PRO A 158 0.24 4.19 -1.18
N GLN A 159 -0.38 3.00 -1.10
CA GLN A 159 -0.80 2.26 -2.29
C GLN A 159 -1.87 2.99 -3.11
N ASP A 160 -2.68 3.85 -2.50
CA ASP A 160 -3.73 4.60 -3.21
C ASP A 160 -3.12 5.79 -3.98
N ILE A 161 -2.12 6.44 -3.37
CA ILE A 161 -1.28 7.46 -4.02
C ILE A 161 -0.50 6.82 -5.16
N GLU A 162 0.17 5.71 -4.91
CA GLU A 162 0.95 4.95 -5.89
C GLU A 162 0.10 4.50 -7.08
N TRP A 163 -1.10 3.98 -6.82
CA TRP A 163 -2.04 3.61 -7.88
C TRP A 163 -2.42 4.81 -8.75
N THR A 164 -2.66 5.97 -8.13
CA THR A 164 -2.96 7.22 -8.86
C THR A 164 -1.78 7.66 -9.72
N VAL A 165 -0.56 7.61 -9.16
CA VAL A 165 0.68 7.94 -9.87
C VAL A 165 0.85 7.04 -11.09
N GLU A 166 0.72 5.73 -10.91
CA GLU A 166 0.90 4.74 -11.98
C GLU A 166 -0.13 4.87 -13.11
N ASN A 167 -1.35 5.31 -12.81
CA ASN A 167 -2.41 5.55 -13.80
C ASN A 167 -2.37 6.96 -14.42
N THR A 168 -1.42 7.80 -14.03
CA THR A 168 -1.31 9.18 -14.55
C THR A 168 -0.85 9.23 -16.01
N HIS A 169 0.07 8.34 -16.41
CA HIS A 169 0.60 8.31 -17.78
C HIS A 169 1.15 6.94 -18.13
N SER A 170 1.02 6.51 -19.39
CA SER A 170 1.56 5.24 -19.91
C SER A 170 3.10 5.10 -19.90
N LEU A 171 3.80 6.15 -19.48
CA LEU A 171 5.26 6.16 -19.34
C LEU A 171 5.69 5.86 -17.92
N LEU A 172 4.76 5.77 -16.98
CA LEU A 172 5.01 5.33 -15.62
C LEU A 172 4.74 3.83 -15.56
N ARG A 173 5.68 3.12 -14.96
CA ARG A 173 5.64 1.67 -14.93
C ARG A 173 4.68 1.20 -13.82
N PRO A 174 3.67 0.37 -14.12
CA PRO A 174 2.78 -0.16 -13.10
C PRO A 174 3.54 -0.96 -12.04
N THR A 175 3.07 -0.92 -10.80
CA THR A 175 3.64 -1.58 -9.61
C THR A 175 5.09 -1.17 -9.30
N CYS A 176 5.52 0.00 -9.78
CA CYS A 176 6.89 0.50 -9.66
C CYS A 176 6.93 1.95 -9.16
N SER A 177 5.98 2.35 -8.33
CA SER A 177 6.00 3.61 -7.58
C SER A 177 6.08 3.39 -6.07
N ALA A 178 6.54 4.40 -5.33
CA ALA A 178 6.50 4.42 -3.87
C ALA A 178 6.14 5.82 -3.35
N GLY A 179 5.15 5.88 -2.47
CA GLY A 179 4.82 7.04 -1.66
C GLY A 179 5.36 6.88 -0.23
N PHE A 180 5.94 7.94 0.32
CA PHE A 180 6.36 7.99 1.74
C PHE A 180 6.50 9.44 2.20
N SER A 181 6.43 9.68 3.51
CA SER A 181 6.70 10.99 4.09
C SER A 181 8.15 11.13 4.55
N VAL A 182 8.65 12.36 4.52
CA VAL A 182 9.92 12.76 5.13
C VAL A 182 9.73 14.06 5.89
N ASN A 183 10.43 14.20 7.01
CA ASN A 183 10.43 15.45 7.77
C ASN A 183 11.35 16.47 7.09
N ILE A 184 10.80 17.57 6.62
CA ILE A 184 11.53 18.70 6.03
C ILE A 184 11.19 19.94 6.85
N ALA A 185 12.19 20.52 7.49
CA ALA A 185 12.04 21.71 8.33
C ALA A 185 10.97 21.58 9.43
N GLY A 186 10.78 20.38 9.98
CA GLY A 186 9.81 20.11 11.06
C GLY A 186 8.43 19.65 10.58
N GLU A 187 8.18 19.65 9.27
CA GLU A 187 6.90 19.23 8.69
C GLU A 187 7.03 17.91 7.93
N GLU A 188 6.04 17.03 8.07
CA GLU A 188 5.94 15.82 7.25
C GLU A 188 5.50 16.18 5.83
N GLN A 189 6.34 15.87 4.86
CA GLN A 189 6.15 16.22 3.45
C GLN A 189 6.09 14.96 2.59
N LEU A 190 5.15 14.91 1.65
CA LEU A 190 4.99 13.77 0.75
C LEU A 190 6.11 13.72 -0.30
N VAL A 191 6.74 12.55 -0.41
CA VAL A 191 7.64 12.19 -1.50
C VAL A 191 7.03 11.07 -2.31
N VAL A 192 7.06 11.22 -3.63
CA VAL A 192 6.69 10.17 -4.58
C VAL A 192 7.88 9.88 -5.47
N ILE A 193 8.18 8.60 -5.64
CA ILE A 193 9.14 8.13 -6.64
C ILE A 193 8.45 7.13 -7.56
N ALA A 194 8.78 7.15 -8.85
CA ALA A 194 8.20 6.23 -9.82
C ALA A 194 9.22 5.84 -10.88
N GLU A 195 9.28 4.56 -11.23
CA GLU A 195 10.02 4.14 -12.42
C GLU A 195 9.29 4.54 -13.69
N VAL A 196 10.05 4.95 -14.71
CA VAL A 196 9.52 5.07 -16.06
C VAL A 196 9.52 3.72 -16.78
N GLU A 197 8.75 3.63 -17.86
CA GLU A 197 8.80 2.54 -18.82
C GLU A 197 10.10 2.55 -19.64
N ARG A 198 10.53 1.37 -20.12
CA ARG A 198 11.72 1.29 -20.99
C ARG A 198 11.55 2.07 -22.31
N SER A 199 10.31 2.24 -22.76
CA SER A 199 9.95 3.02 -23.95
C SER A 199 10.19 4.52 -23.78
N TYR A 200 10.32 5.02 -22.55
CA TYR A 200 10.63 6.42 -22.25
C TYR A 200 11.82 6.93 -23.06
N TRP A 201 12.93 6.19 -23.07
CA TRP A 201 14.15 6.59 -23.79
C TRP A 201 14.01 6.61 -25.31
N LYS A 202 13.10 5.82 -25.88
CA LYS A 202 12.85 5.85 -27.33
C LYS A 202 12.11 7.12 -27.72
N LEU A 203 11.14 7.52 -26.90
CA LEU A 203 10.28 8.67 -27.15
C LEU A 203 11.00 9.99 -26.88
N THR A 204 11.85 10.05 -25.85
CA THR A 204 12.59 11.27 -25.51
C THR A 204 13.83 11.49 -26.38
N ARG A 205 14.51 10.43 -26.85
CA ARG A 205 15.66 10.57 -27.77
C ARG A 205 15.27 10.80 -29.23
N GLY A 206 14.08 10.35 -29.66
CA GLY A 206 13.60 10.51 -31.03
C GLY A 206 13.15 11.93 -31.39
N ALA A 207 12.73 12.74 -30.40
CA ALA A 207 12.32 14.13 -30.63
C ALA A 207 13.48 15.11 -30.84
N ALA A 208 14.73 14.70 -30.57
CA ALA A 208 15.91 15.54 -30.73
C ALA A 208 16.51 15.51 -32.16
N SER A 209 16.00 14.65 -33.06
CA SER A 209 16.70 14.31 -34.32
C SER A 209 16.04 14.73 -35.63
N ASP A 210 14.88 15.40 -35.65
CA ASP A 210 14.27 15.87 -36.91
C ASP A 210 13.70 17.30 -36.77
N PRO A 211 14.44 18.35 -37.20
CA PRO A 211 13.96 19.74 -37.20
C PRO A 211 12.94 20.03 -38.31
N GLY A 212 12.65 19.07 -39.20
CA GLY A 212 11.97 19.31 -40.48
C GLY A 212 10.50 18.90 -40.56
N ASN A 213 9.96 18.16 -39.59
CA ASN A 213 8.59 17.64 -39.68
C ASN A 213 7.71 18.23 -38.57
N GLY A 214 6.77 19.09 -38.95
CA GLY A 214 5.90 19.90 -38.08
C GLY A 214 4.88 19.12 -37.23
N ALA A 215 5.14 17.86 -36.90
CA ALA A 215 4.41 17.16 -35.85
C ALA A 215 4.98 17.62 -34.49
N LYS A 216 4.22 18.44 -33.78
CA LYS A 216 4.44 18.75 -32.35
C LYS A 216 4.17 17.50 -31.49
N ASP A 217 4.86 16.40 -31.76
CA ASP A 217 4.97 15.31 -30.81
C ASP A 217 5.91 15.78 -29.72
N HIS A 218 5.34 16.53 -28.76
CA HIS A 218 6.05 16.95 -27.57
C HIS A 218 6.54 15.70 -26.85
N ALA A 219 7.81 15.34 -27.04
CA ALA A 219 8.47 14.40 -26.14
C ALA A 219 8.22 14.91 -24.73
N LEU A 220 7.47 14.12 -23.97
CA LEU A 220 7.07 14.48 -22.63
C LEU A 220 8.33 14.37 -21.76
N ASP A 221 8.88 15.52 -21.40
CA ASP A 221 10.10 15.58 -20.60
C ASP A 221 9.81 15.19 -19.14
N THR A 222 10.87 14.96 -18.36
CA THR A 222 10.76 14.58 -16.95
C THR A 222 9.93 15.58 -16.15
N LYS A 223 10.02 16.88 -16.49
CA LYS A 223 9.32 17.96 -15.78
C LYS A 223 7.82 17.88 -16.00
N GLU A 224 7.39 17.63 -17.22
CA GLU A 224 5.99 17.50 -17.56
C GLU A 224 5.37 16.26 -16.91
N LEU A 225 6.09 15.13 -16.87
CA LEU A 225 5.60 13.93 -16.21
C LEU A 225 5.48 14.13 -14.68
N ILE A 226 6.46 14.79 -14.07
CA ILE A 226 6.41 15.21 -12.66
C ILE A 226 5.22 16.15 -12.40
N ARG A 227 4.94 17.08 -13.32
CA ARG A 227 3.80 18.00 -13.21
C ARG A 227 2.47 17.25 -13.25
N LEU A 228 2.34 16.26 -14.14
CA LEU A 228 1.16 15.39 -14.22
C LEU A 228 0.97 14.61 -12.91
N ILE A 229 2.03 14.01 -12.38
CA ILE A 229 2.00 13.28 -11.09
C ILE A 229 1.51 14.19 -9.97
N ARG A 230 2.13 15.37 -9.81
CA ARG A 230 1.74 16.35 -8.77
C ARG A 230 0.28 16.75 -8.88
N ARG A 231 -0.20 17.00 -10.10
CA ARG A 231 -1.59 17.36 -10.35
C ARG A 231 -2.54 16.21 -9.99
N ALA A 232 -2.24 15.00 -10.41
CA ALA A 232 -3.09 13.83 -10.16
C ALA A 232 -3.19 13.55 -8.66
N VAL A 233 -2.06 13.56 -7.93
CA VAL A 233 -2.08 13.33 -6.49
C VAL A 233 -2.87 14.42 -5.76
N LEU A 234 -2.68 15.69 -6.11
CA LEU A 234 -3.45 16.78 -5.52
C LEU A 234 -4.95 16.62 -5.78
N GLN A 235 -5.34 16.28 -7.01
CA GLN A 235 -6.75 16.18 -7.41
C GLN A 235 -7.48 15.01 -6.72
N HIS A 236 -6.80 13.88 -6.53
CA HIS A 236 -7.43 12.66 -6.00
C HIS A 236 -7.28 12.48 -4.49
N HIS A 237 -6.25 13.07 -3.87
CA HIS A 237 -5.92 12.84 -2.45
C HIS A 237 -5.93 14.11 -1.62
N ASP A 238 -6.20 15.27 -2.23
CA ASP A 238 -6.09 16.59 -1.58
C ASP A 238 -4.72 16.78 -0.89
N LEU A 239 -3.67 16.24 -1.52
CA LEU A 239 -2.33 16.15 -0.94
C LEU A 239 -1.27 16.69 -1.91
N GLN A 240 -0.43 17.59 -1.42
CA GLN A 240 0.66 18.17 -2.21
C GLN A 240 1.89 17.26 -2.18
N VAL A 241 2.38 16.89 -3.36
CA VAL A 241 3.66 16.19 -3.50
C VAL A 241 4.80 17.20 -3.45
N HIS A 242 5.51 17.24 -2.33
CA HIS A 242 6.70 18.08 -2.16
C HIS A 242 7.79 17.68 -3.16
N THR A 243 8.18 16.41 -3.16
CA THR A 243 9.21 15.89 -4.07
C THR A 243 8.67 14.75 -4.92
N ALA A 244 8.83 14.87 -6.24
CA ALA A 244 8.55 13.79 -7.19
C ALA A 244 9.82 13.47 -7.98
N LEU A 245 10.23 12.19 -8.01
CA LEU A 245 11.40 11.74 -8.77
C LEU A 245 11.03 10.62 -9.73
N LEU A 246 11.59 10.69 -10.94
CA LEU A 246 11.52 9.60 -11.91
C LEU A 246 12.79 8.76 -11.84
N LEU A 247 12.63 7.44 -11.80
CA LEU A 247 13.72 6.48 -11.65
C LEU A 247 13.94 5.67 -12.92
N LYS A 248 15.19 5.21 -13.10
CA LYS A 248 15.54 4.24 -14.13
C LYS A 248 14.76 2.92 -13.92
N PRO A 249 14.32 2.23 -15.00
CA PRO A 249 13.57 0.99 -14.87
C PRO A 249 14.37 -0.11 -14.13
N GLY A 250 13.72 -0.81 -13.20
CA GLY A 250 14.31 -1.92 -12.44
C GLY A 250 15.25 -1.51 -11.31
N THR A 251 15.13 -0.28 -10.79
CA THR A 251 15.97 0.26 -9.71
C THR A 251 15.22 0.52 -8.42
N ILE A 252 13.88 0.49 -8.42
CA ILE A 252 13.09 0.65 -7.20
C ILE A 252 13.27 -0.58 -6.28
N PRO A 253 13.61 -0.39 -5.00
CA PRO A 253 13.75 -1.48 -4.04
C PRO A 253 12.47 -2.33 -3.91
N LYS A 254 12.60 -3.64 -4.11
CA LYS A 254 11.52 -4.63 -3.99
C LYS A 254 11.94 -5.82 -3.13
N THR A 255 10.97 -6.43 -2.45
CA THR A 255 11.15 -7.73 -1.79
C THR A 255 11.38 -8.84 -2.82
N SER A 256 11.80 -10.03 -2.37
CA SER A 256 11.91 -11.21 -3.22
C SER A 256 10.58 -11.61 -3.89
N SER A 257 9.45 -11.20 -3.32
CA SER A 257 8.10 -11.38 -3.86
C SER A 257 7.63 -10.23 -4.76
N GLY A 258 8.49 -9.25 -5.05
CA GLY A 258 8.19 -8.13 -5.95
C GLY A 258 7.40 -6.98 -5.30
N LYS A 259 7.15 -7.00 -3.99
CA LYS A 259 6.47 -5.91 -3.27
C LYS A 259 7.44 -4.73 -3.07
N ILE A 260 6.93 -3.51 -3.19
CA ILE A 260 7.71 -2.28 -2.96
C ILE A 260 8.21 -2.24 -1.51
N GLN A 261 9.49 -1.91 -1.33
CA GLN A 261 10.09 -1.67 -0.01
C GLN A 261 10.13 -0.16 0.27
N ARG A 262 9.00 0.42 0.70
CA ARG A 262 8.85 1.88 0.92
C ARG A 262 9.89 2.45 1.88
N HIS A 263 10.18 1.74 2.97
CA HIS A 263 11.23 2.16 3.91
C HIS A 263 12.62 2.20 3.27
N ALA A 264 12.97 1.21 2.43
CA ALA A 264 14.24 1.21 1.69
C ALA A 264 14.27 2.35 0.66
N CYS A 265 13.15 2.61 -0.02
CA CYS A 265 12.99 3.76 -0.91
C CYS A 265 13.23 5.09 -0.19
N ARG A 266 12.62 5.27 0.99
CA ARG A 266 12.81 6.44 1.85
C ARG A 266 14.27 6.59 2.31
N GLN A 267 14.92 5.51 2.71
CA GLN A 267 16.33 5.54 3.08
C GLN A 267 17.23 5.92 1.89
N SER A 268 16.99 5.35 0.71
CA SER A 268 17.72 5.71 -0.52
C SER A 268 17.48 7.16 -0.94
N PHE A 269 16.26 7.68 -0.76
CA PHE A 269 15.95 9.08 -0.97
C PHE A 269 16.77 9.99 -0.04
N LEU A 270 16.72 9.73 1.28
CA LEU A 270 17.47 10.51 2.27
C LEU A 270 18.99 10.41 2.08
N GLY A 271 19.47 9.26 1.60
CA GLY A 271 20.89 9.03 1.31
C GLY A 271 21.34 9.52 -0.08
N GLY A 272 20.44 10.00 -0.93
CA GLY A 272 20.77 10.43 -2.29
C GLY A 272 21.26 9.31 -3.21
N THR A 273 20.86 8.06 -2.96
CA THR A 273 21.35 6.87 -3.71
C THR A 273 20.35 6.34 -4.74
N LEU A 274 19.22 7.02 -4.94
CA LEU A 274 18.24 6.66 -5.96
C LEU A 274 18.81 6.83 -7.38
N ALA A 275 18.48 5.90 -8.27
CA ALA A 275 18.86 5.96 -9.68
C ALA A 275 17.92 6.88 -10.48
N VAL A 276 17.96 8.18 -10.16
CA VAL A 276 17.12 9.20 -10.78
C VAL A 276 17.47 9.38 -12.27
N ILE A 277 16.45 9.64 -13.08
CA ILE A 277 16.60 10.03 -14.48
C ILE A 277 17.14 11.46 -14.55
N ASN A 278 18.20 11.64 -15.32
CA ASN A 278 18.64 12.96 -15.74
C ASN A 278 18.18 13.18 -17.18
N ASP A 279 17.65 14.37 -17.51
CA ASP A 279 17.22 14.74 -18.88
C ASP A 279 18.36 14.68 -19.93
N ARG A 280 19.58 14.34 -19.52
CA ARG A 280 20.78 14.21 -20.37
C ARG A 280 21.31 12.77 -20.50
N ASP A 281 20.62 11.77 -19.94
CA ASP A 281 21.04 10.35 -19.97
C ASP A 281 20.59 9.58 -21.24
#